data_AF-A0A9P9YW57-F1
#
_entry.id   AF-A0A9P9YW57-F1
#
_cell.length_a   1.000
_cell.length_b   1.000
_cell.length_c   1.000
_cell.angle_alpha   90.00
_cell.angle_beta   90.00
_cell.angle_gamma   90.00
#
_symmetry.space_group_name_H-M   'P 1'
#
loop_
_entity.id
_entity.type
_entity.pdbx_description
1 polymer ?
#
loop_
_entity_poly.entity_id
_entity_poly.type
_entity_poly.pdbx_seq_one_letter_code
_entity_poly.pdbx_strand_id
1 'polypeptide(L)'
;MADPRIRQLVIKSGVVRRLTKEKSCYAKEVIIEQSRMEKFRGEGADEHVLRKQEEVIQECIMMVPDSKRRLQKEFEVLEKYLSDEQDLKETEAYTKAAEILKAAKLELEI
;
A
#
# COMPACT_ATOMS: atom_id res chain seq x y z
N MET A 1 28.93 -12.45 14.47
CA MET A 1 28.10 -11.23 14.52
C MET A 1 27.26 -11.24 13.25
N ALA A 2 25.93 -11.05 13.32
CA ALA A 2 25.12 -11.03 12.10
C ALA A 2 25.50 -9.85 11.22
N ASP A 3 25.53 -10.03 9.89
CA ASP A 3 25.85 -8.97 8.93
C ASP A 3 24.90 -7.77 9.15
N PRO A 4 25.42 -6.56 9.44
CA PRO A 4 24.59 -5.37 9.68
C PRO A 4 23.63 -5.04 8.53
N ARG A 5 23.96 -5.44 7.30
CA ARG A 5 23.14 -5.25 6.10
C ARG A 5 21.87 -6.09 6.12
N ILE A 6 21.92 -7.29 6.72
CA ILE A 6 20.74 -8.14 6.92
C ILE A 6 19.72 -7.43 7.83
N ARG A 7 20.18 -6.75 8.89
CA ARG A 7 19.30 -5.97 9.76
C ARG A 7 18.64 -4.82 9.01
N GLN A 8 19.39 -4.13 8.14
CA GLN A 8 18.85 -3.05 7.31
C GLN A 8 17.79 -3.57 6.31
N LEU A 9 18.01 -4.73 5.69
CA LEU A 9 17.03 -5.39 4.83
C LEU A 9 15.72 -5.64 5.56
N VAL A 10 15.78 -6.21 6.77
CA VAL A 10 14.58 -6.49 7.58
C VAL A 10 13.83 -5.20 7.94
N ILE A 11 14.55 -4.12 8.27
CA ILE A 11 13.93 -2.83 8.61
C ILE A 11 13.24 -2.24 7.38
N LYS A 12 13.97 -2.08 6.26
CA LYS A 12 13.46 -1.47 5.03
C LYS A 12 12.28 -2.26 4.45
N SER A 13 12.40 -3.58 4.38
CA SER A 13 11.30 -4.47 3.98
C SER A 13 10.09 -4.37 4.91
N GLY A 14 10.30 -4.22 6.22
CA GLY A 14 9.24 -3.97 7.19
C GLY A 14 8.49 -2.67 6.96
N VAL A 15 9.17 -1.60 6.55
CA VAL A 15 8.54 -0.31 6.19
C VAL A 15 7.68 -0.47 4.94
N VAL A 16 8.24 -1.01 3.85
CA VAL A 16 7.51 -1.23 2.59
C VAL A 16 6.28 -2.09 2.84
N ARG A 17 6.40 -3.21 3.56
CA ARG A 17 5.27 -4.10 3.88
C ARG A 17 4.13 -3.38 4.61
N ARG A 18 4.43 -2.46 5.54
CA ARG A 18 3.41 -1.69 6.25
C ARG A 18 2.71 -0.70 5.32
N LEU A 19 3.47 0.03 4.52
CA LEU A 19 2.92 1.01 3.57
C LEU A 19 2.08 0.33 2.48
N THR A 20 2.47 -0.86 2.02
CA THR A 20 1.66 -1.67 1.10
C THR A 20 0.30 -2.00 1.70
N LYS A 21 0.26 -2.43 2.97
CA LYS A 21 -1.01 -2.72 3.66
C LYS A 21 -1.84 -1.46 3.88
N GLU A 22 -1.22 -0.34 4.24
CA GLU A 22 -1.89 0.95 4.44
C GLU A 22 -2.58 1.41 3.15
N LYS A 23 -1.85 1.46 2.02
CA LYS A 23 -2.44 1.85 0.73
C LYS A 23 -3.55 0.89 0.29
N SER A 24 -3.35 -0.43 0.47
CA SER A 24 -4.37 -1.44 0.16
C SER A 24 -5.64 -1.26 1.01
N CYS A 25 -5.49 -0.86 2.29
CA CYS A 25 -6.62 -0.58 3.18
C CYS A 25 -7.44 0.60 2.67
N TYR A 26 -6.80 1.73 2.38
CA TYR A 26 -7.50 2.92 1.88
C TYR A 26 -8.15 2.68 0.51
N ALA A 27 -7.48 1.97 -0.40
CA ALA A 27 -8.07 1.61 -1.68
C ALA A 27 -9.33 0.73 -1.52
N LYS A 28 -9.33 -0.23 -0.58
CA LYS A 28 -10.51 -1.05 -0.27
C LYS A 28 -11.63 -0.24 0.36
N GLU A 29 -11.30 0.72 1.20
CA GLU A 29 -12.29 1.60 1.84
C GLU A 29 -13.06 2.42 0.81
N VAL A 30 -12.38 2.95 -0.21
CA VAL A 30 -13.04 3.60 -1.36
C VAL A 30 -14.04 2.67 -2.05
N ILE A 31 -13.66 1.41 -2.30
CA ILE A 31 -14.54 0.41 -2.94
C ILE A 31 -15.75 0.09 -2.05
N ILE A 32 -15.54 -0.03 -0.74
CA ILE A 32 -16.61 -0.29 0.23
C ILE A 32 -17.62 0.86 0.23
N GLU A 33 -17.16 2.10 0.30
CA GLU A 33 -18.05 3.26 0.32
C GLU A 33 -18.74 3.50 -1.02
N GLN A 34 -18.10 3.18 -2.15
CA GLN A 34 -18.75 3.12 -3.46
C GLN A 34 -19.83 2.04 -3.53
N SER A 35 -19.56 0.84 -3.02
CA SER A 35 -20.56 -0.23 -2.95
C SER A 35 -21.76 0.17 -2.07
N ARG A 36 -21.49 0.90 -0.99
CA ARG A 36 -22.53 1.45 -0.11
C ARG A 36 -23.39 2.50 -0.81
N MET A 37 -22.80 3.36 -1.64
CA MET A 37 -23.54 4.31 -2.47
C MET A 37 -24.51 3.60 -3.42
N GLU A 38 -24.07 2.53 -4.09
CA GLU A 38 -24.94 1.75 -4.98
C GLU A 38 -26.10 1.11 -4.22
N LYS A 39 -25.89 0.66 -2.97
CA LYS A 39 -26.98 0.18 -2.11
C LYS A 39 -27.99 1.29 -1.79
N PHE A 40 -27.53 2.48 -1.39
CA PHE A 40 -28.41 3.60 -1.13
C PHE A 40 -29.24 4.00 -2.36
N ARG A 41 -28.63 3.97 -3.56
CA ARG A 41 -29.37 4.17 -4.82
C ARG A 41 -30.44 3.10 -5.05
N GLY A 42 -30.09 1.83 -4.83
CA GLY A 42 -31.01 0.70 -4.99
C GLY A 42 -32.17 0.71 -3.99
N GLU A 43 -31.95 1.24 -2.79
CA GLU A 43 -32.97 1.38 -1.73
C GLU A 43 -33.84 2.63 -1.88
N GLY A 44 -33.55 3.48 -2.88
CA GLY A 44 -34.31 4.72 -3.11
C GLY A 44 -34.04 5.80 -2.05
N ALA A 45 -32.83 5.84 -1.49
CA ALA A 45 -32.42 6.88 -0.56
C ALA A 45 -32.55 8.29 -1.18
N ASP A 46 -32.86 9.27 -0.34
CA ASP A 46 -33.01 10.65 -0.78
C ASP A 46 -31.68 11.32 -1.18
N GLU A 47 -31.79 12.46 -1.85
CA GLU A 47 -30.65 13.22 -2.35
C GLU A 47 -29.69 13.67 -1.23
N HIS A 48 -30.20 13.96 -0.04
CA HIS A 48 -29.37 14.37 1.10
C HIS A 48 -28.47 13.22 1.56
N VAL A 49 -29.01 12.00 1.66
CA VAL A 49 -28.24 10.79 2.00
C VAL A 49 -27.19 10.49 0.92
N LEU A 50 -27.58 10.54 -0.37
CA LEU A 50 -26.67 10.28 -1.48
C LEU A 50 -25.52 11.29 -1.53
N ARG A 51 -25.82 12.58 -1.33
CA ARG A 51 -24.80 13.64 -1.29
C ARG A 51 -23.84 13.47 -0.11
N LYS A 52 -24.35 13.07 1.06
CA LYS A 52 -23.49 12.82 2.22
C LYS A 52 -22.57 11.62 1.99
N GLN A 53 -23.06 10.57 1.33
CA GLN A 53 -22.25 9.41 0.98
C GLN A 53 -21.17 9.76 -0.04
N GLU A 54 -21.46 10.66 -0.99
CA GLU A 54 -20.46 11.16 -1.93
C GLU A 54 -19.33 11.93 -1.23
N GLU A 55 -19.64 12.76 -0.23
CA GLU A 55 -18.62 13.42 0.60
C GLU A 55 -17.71 12.41 1.30
N VAL A 56 -18.28 11.36 1.89
CA VAL A 56 -17.51 10.28 2.53
C VAL A 56 -16.59 9.59 1.53
N ILE A 57 -17.07 9.28 0.32
CA ILE A 57 -16.24 8.68 -0.73
C ILE A 57 -15.08 9.60 -1.10
N GLN A 58 -15.32 10.91 -1.23
CA GLN A 58 -14.25 11.87 -1.54
C GLN A 58 -13.20 11.93 -0.43
N GLU A 59 -13.62 11.90 0.84
CA GLU A 59 -12.70 11.82 1.98
C GLU A 59 -11.81 10.56 1.92
N CYS A 60 -12.38 9.40 1.62
CA CYS A 60 -11.62 8.16 1.43
C CYS A 60 -10.63 8.26 0.26
N ILE A 61 -11.06 8.83 -0.89
CA ILE A 61 -10.21 8.99 -2.07
C ILE A 61 -9.01 9.89 -1.76
N MET A 62 -9.20 10.95 -0.98
CA MET A 62 -8.12 11.89 -0.63
C MET A 62 -6.98 11.25 0.19
N MET A 63 -7.21 10.09 0.83
CA MET A 63 -6.18 9.37 1.61
C MET A 63 -5.24 8.51 0.76
N VAL A 64 -5.67 8.09 -0.44
CA VAL A 64 -4.92 7.17 -1.30
C VAL A 64 -3.63 7.78 -1.89
N PRO A 65 -3.62 9.05 -2.37
CA PRO A 65 -2.43 9.63 -3.01
C PRO A 65 -1.20 9.70 -2.09
N ASP A 66 -1.39 10.09 -0.83
CA ASP A 66 -0.27 10.23 0.12
C ASP A 66 0.31 8.86 0.49
N SER A 67 -0.55 7.87 0.79
CA SER A 67 -0.10 6.50 1.07
C SER A 67 0.63 5.88 -0.12
N LYS A 68 0.15 6.11 -1.36
CA LYS A 68 0.85 5.71 -2.60
C LYS A 68 2.21 6.38 -2.73
N ARG A 69 2.30 7.70 -2.50
CA ARG A 69 3.57 8.45 -2.57
C ARG A 69 4.58 7.94 -1.55
N ARG A 70 4.16 7.70 -0.30
CA ARG A 70 5.01 7.15 0.75
C ARG A 70 5.49 5.75 0.39
N LEU A 71 4.61 4.89 -0.12
CA LEU A 71 4.96 3.54 -0.58
C LEU A 71 5.97 3.57 -1.72
N GLN A 72 5.75 4.41 -2.74
CA GLN A 72 6.64 4.54 -3.90
C GLN A 72 8.06 4.92 -3.47
N LYS A 73 8.19 5.90 -2.57
CA LYS A 73 9.49 6.33 -2.07
C LYS A 73 10.25 5.20 -1.37
N GLU A 74 9.60 4.49 -0.46
CA GLU A 74 10.27 3.41 0.29
C GLU A 74 10.48 2.16 -0.56
N PHE A 75 9.64 1.94 -1.58
CA PHE A 75 9.84 0.92 -2.61
C PHE A 75 11.16 1.17 -3.35
N GLU A 76 11.38 2.38 -3.87
CA GLU A 76 12.62 2.74 -4.60
C GLU A 76 13.85 2.61 -3.70
N VAL A 77 13.73 2.99 -2.42
CA VAL A 77 14.81 2.82 -1.44
C VAL A 77 15.17 1.35 -1.24
N LEU A 78 14.18 0.46 -1.11
CA LEU A 78 14.42 -0.97 -0.92
C LEU A 78 14.90 -1.65 -2.22
N GLU A 79 14.35 -1.26 -3.38
CA GLU A 79 14.75 -1.76 -4.69
C GLU A 79 16.22 -1.44 -4.96
N LYS A 80 16.63 -0.19 -4.73
CA LYS A 80 18.04 0.21 -4.82
C LYS A 80 18.91 -0.58 -3.86
N TYR A 81 18.47 -0.74 -2.61
CA TYR A 81 19.24 -1.49 -1.61
C TYR A 81 19.45 -2.96 -2.02
N LEU A 82 18.43 -3.61 -2.57
CA LEU A 82 18.60 -4.97 -3.11
C LEU A 82 19.53 -4.99 -4.32
N SER A 83 19.49 -3.98 -5.19
CA SER A 83 20.39 -3.85 -6.33
C SER A 83 21.85 -3.68 -5.90
N ASP A 84 22.11 -2.98 -4.82
CA ASP A 84 23.47 -2.73 -4.32
C ASP A 84 24.04 -3.95 -3.57
N GLU A 85 23.20 -4.71 -2.85
CA GLU A 85 23.61 -5.82 -1.97
C GLU A 85 23.37 -7.21 -2.59
N GLN A 86 23.79 -7.40 -3.85
CA GLN A 86 23.56 -8.64 -4.61
C GLN A 86 24.22 -9.86 -4.00
N ASP A 87 25.30 -9.68 -3.22
CA ASP A 87 25.99 -10.76 -2.50
C ASP A 87 25.13 -11.39 -1.41
N LEU A 88 24.05 -10.74 -0.98
CA LEU A 88 23.10 -11.26 0.01
C LEU A 88 21.95 -12.07 -0.61
N LYS A 89 21.93 -12.30 -1.93
CA LYS A 89 20.82 -12.95 -2.65
C LYS A 89 20.37 -14.30 -2.10
N GLU A 90 21.31 -15.09 -1.58
CA GLU A 90 21.03 -16.41 -1.03
C GLU A 90 20.51 -16.37 0.41
N THR A 91 20.47 -15.17 1.03
CA THR A 91 19.93 -15.00 2.37
C THR A 91 18.40 -14.99 2.36
N GLU A 92 17.82 -15.55 3.41
CA GLU A 92 16.37 -15.52 3.64
C GLU A 92 15.84 -14.07 3.73
N ALA A 93 16.64 -13.14 4.28
CA ALA A 93 16.24 -11.73 4.39
C ALA A 93 16.12 -11.05 3.02
N TYR A 94 17.04 -11.34 2.10
CA TYR A 94 17.00 -10.78 0.74
C TYR A 94 15.83 -11.33 -0.05
N THR A 95 15.61 -12.65 -0.03
CA THR A 95 14.51 -13.30 -0.73
C THR A 95 13.15 -12.78 -0.26
N LYS A 96 12.93 -12.68 1.06
CA LYS A 96 11.73 -12.06 1.64
C LYS A 96 11.56 -10.59 1.25
N ALA A 97 12.63 -9.81 1.25
CA ALA A 97 12.58 -8.42 0.82
C ALA A 97 12.18 -8.28 -0.66
N ALA A 98 12.67 -9.17 -1.53
CA ALA A 98 12.30 -9.22 -2.94
C ALA A 98 10.82 -9.59 -3.15
N GLU A 99 10.29 -10.53 -2.38
CA GLU A 99 8.85 -10.86 -2.38
C GLU A 99 7.99 -9.66 -1.94
N ILE A 100 8.42 -8.95 -0.89
CA ILE A 100 7.74 -7.74 -0.42
C ILE A 100 7.74 -6.66 -1.51
N LEU A 101 8.85 -6.45 -2.24
CA LEU A 101 8.86 -5.54 -3.38
C LEU A 101 7.89 -5.97 -4.48
N LYS A 102 7.84 -7.26 -4.83
CA LYS A 102 6.87 -7.75 -5.83
C LYS A 102 5.44 -7.42 -5.42
N ALA A 103 5.07 -7.68 -4.16
CA ALA A 103 3.75 -7.34 -3.64
C ALA A 103 3.48 -5.83 -3.65
N ALA A 104 4.47 -5.02 -3.24
CA ALA A 104 4.37 -3.57 -3.25
C ALA A 104 4.23 -2.99 -4.67
N LYS A 105 4.93 -3.57 -5.66
CA LYS A 105 4.84 -3.15 -7.06
C LYS A 105 3.43 -3.35 -7.61
N LEU A 106 2.84 -4.53 -7.38
CA LEU A 106 1.45 -4.82 -7.77
C LEU A 106 0.48 -3.81 -7.14
N GLU A 107 0.69 -3.48 -5.86
CA GLU A 107 -0.15 -2.52 -5.16
C GLU A 107 0.06 -1.06 -5.65
N LEU A 108 1.24 -0.69 -6.18
CA LEU A 108 1.50 0.64 -6.75
C LEU A 108 0.85 0.84 -8.14
N GLU A 109 0.66 -0.25 -8.88
CA GLU A 109 0.01 -0.25 -10.21
C GLU A 109 -1.53 -0.13 -10.12
N ILE A 110 -2.11 -0.41 -8.94
CA ILE A 110 -3.53 -0.19 -8.60
C ILE A 110 -3.75 1.25 -8.13
#